data_AF-A0ABF7QGN3-F1
#
_entry.id   AF-A0ABF7QGN3-F1
#
_cell.length_a   1.000
_cell.length_b   1.000
_cell.length_c   1.000
_cell.angle_alpha   90.00
_cell.angle_beta   90.00
_cell.angle_gamma   90.00
#
_symmetry.space_group_name_H-M   'P 1'
#
loop_
_entity.id
_entity.type
_entity.pdbx_description
1 polymer ?
#
loop_
_entity_poly.entity_id
_entity_poly.type
_entity_poly.pdbx_seq_one_letter_code
_entity_poly.pdbx_strand_id
1 'polypeptide(L)' 'MTKHCNNGLDDRCRDQDGEIRQKRGDTLVGTLRKTYGPDFAPGVRSDMRLDTLRERMGGTSLSQIVKSK' A
#
# COMPACT_ATOMS: atom_id res chain seq x y z
N MET A 1 24.45 -9.56 -14.57
CA MET A 1 22.99 -9.76 -14.72
C MET A 1 22.24 -8.75 -13.86
N THR A 2 21.56 -7.81 -14.49
CA THR A 2 20.59 -6.90 -13.85
C THR A 2 19.51 -7.78 -13.22
N LYS A 3 19.51 -7.90 -11.88
CA LYS A 3 18.41 -8.56 -11.17
C LYS A 3 17.16 -7.73 -11.44
N HIS A 4 16.32 -8.21 -12.36
CA HIS A 4 14.96 -7.71 -12.51
C HIS A 4 14.23 -8.04 -11.21
N CYS A 5 14.35 -7.15 -10.22
CA CYS A 5 13.44 -7.16 -9.11
C CYS A 5 12.05 -6.98 -9.71
N ASN A 6 11.16 -7.95 -9.48
CA ASN A 6 9.75 -7.73 -9.72
C ASN A 6 9.31 -6.66 -8.72
N ASN A 7 9.41 -5.39 -9.12
CA ASN A 7 9.09 -4.25 -8.29
C ASN A 7 7.65 -4.41 -7.81
N GLY A 8 7.46 -4.53 -6.49
CA GLY A 8 6.14 -4.44 -5.89
C GLY A 8 5.56 -3.04 -6.01
N LEU A 9 4.44 -2.81 -5.33
CA LEU A 9 3.73 -1.52 -5.32
C LEU A 9 4.59 -0.33 -4.84
N ASP A 10 5.68 -0.59 -4.12
CA ASP A 10 6.56 0.40 -3.47
C ASP A 10 8.01 0.38 -4.01
N ASP A 11 8.25 -0.15 -5.21
CA ASP A 11 9.60 -0.42 -5.74
C ASP A 11 10.46 -1.34 -4.84
N ARG A 12 9.80 -2.03 -3.90
CA ARG A 12 10.45 -3.03 -3.06
C ARG A 12 10.69 -4.30 -3.89
N CYS A 13 11.95 -4.74 -3.92
CA CYS A 13 12.29 -6.07 -4.42
C CYS A 13 11.60 -7.13 -3.55
N ARG A 14 11.00 -8.13 -4.19
CA ARG A 14 10.57 -9.36 -3.51
C ARG A 14 11.77 -10.03 -2.84
N ASP A 15 11.52 -10.64 -1.68
CA ASP A 15 12.52 -11.52 -1.05
C ASP A 15 12.70 -12.81 -1.86
N GLN A 16 13.62 -13.68 -1.40
CA GLN A 16 13.93 -14.94 -2.10
C GLN A 16 12.71 -15.88 -2.20
N ASP A 17 11.74 -15.72 -1.30
CA ASP A 17 10.48 -16.48 -1.26
C ASP A 17 9.38 -15.84 -2.12
N GLY A 18 9.63 -14.67 -2.71
CA GLY A 18 8.70 -14.01 -3.62
C GLY A 18 7.59 -13.22 -2.94
N GLU A 19 7.57 -13.15 -1.61
CA GLU A 19 6.61 -12.35 -0.87
C GLU A 19 7.14 -10.93 -0.60
N ILE A 20 6.21 -10.00 -0.44
CA ILE A 20 6.54 -8.67 0.06
C ILE A 20 5.82 -8.53 1.37
N ARG A 21 6.59 -8.33 2.44
CA ARG A 21 6.03 -8.08 3.77
C ARG A 21 4.96 -6.99 3.69
N GLN A 22 3.75 -7.34 4.14
CA GLN A 22 2.63 -6.42 4.14
C GLN A 22 2.96 -5.15 4.93
N LYS A 23 2.45 -4.01 4.46
CA LYS A 23 2.48 -2.77 5.24
C LYS A 23 1.67 -2.98 6.52
N ARG A 24 2.17 -2.47 7.64
CA ARG A 24 1.48 -2.61 8.92
C ARG A 24 0.12 -1.88 8.87
N GLY A 25 -0.90 -2.46 9.49
CA GLY A 25 -2.25 -1.89 9.53
C GLY A 25 -2.32 -0.55 10.25
N ASP A 26 -1.40 -0.28 11.16
CA ASP A 26 -1.28 0.98 11.89
C ASP A 26 -0.70 2.14 11.05
N THR A 27 -0.30 1.88 9.80
CA THR A 27 0.25 2.91 8.93
C THR A 27 -0.83 3.95 8.61
N LEU A 28 -0.50 5.24 8.79
CA LEU A 28 -1.40 6.34 8.50
C LEU A 28 -1.58 6.54 6.98
N VAL A 29 -2.80 6.87 6.56
CA VAL A 29 -3.14 7.21 5.17
C VAL A 29 -2.28 8.35 4.64
N GLY A 30 -1.95 9.33 5.47
CA GLY A 30 -1.04 10.42 5.10
C GLY A 30 0.37 9.95 4.74
N THR A 31 0.88 8.93 5.43
CA THR A 31 2.17 8.30 5.09
C THR A 31 2.07 7.53 3.78
N LEU A 32 0.96 6.82 3.56
CA LEU A 32 0.72 6.09 2.31
C LEU A 32 0.57 7.03 1.12
N ARG A 33 -0.03 8.21 1.30
CA ARG A 33 -0.09 9.25 0.26
C ARG A 33 1.28 9.77 -0.14
N LYS A 34 2.24 9.83 0.78
CA LYS A 34 3.64 10.20 0.43
C LYS A 34 4.30 9.15 -0.45
N THR A 35 3.91 7.88 -0.33
CA THR A 35 4.48 6.76 -1.10
C THR A 35 3.74 6.53 -2.42
N TYR A 36 2.40 6.49 -2.40
CA TYR A 36 1.56 6.17 -3.56
C TYR A 36 1.00 7.38 -4.30
N GLY A 37 1.12 8.58 -3.72
CA GLY A 37 0.60 9.82 -4.27
C GLY A 37 -0.63 10.38 -3.54
N PRO A 38 -0.96 11.65 -3.78
CA PRO A 38 -2.07 12.35 -3.11
C PRO A 38 -3.44 11.75 -3.44
N ASP A 39 -3.55 11.06 -4.58
CA ASP A 39 -4.77 10.35 -5.01
C ASP A 39 -5.08 9.12 -4.15
N PHE A 40 -4.17 8.71 -3.25
CA PHE A 40 -4.41 7.56 -2.38
C PHE A 40 -5.53 7.84 -1.36
N ALA A 41 -6.63 7.09 -1.49
CA ALA A 41 -7.83 7.17 -0.65
C ALA A 41 -8.38 8.62 -0.56
N PRO A 42 -8.90 9.19 -1.67
CA PRO A 42 -9.40 10.56 -1.68
C PRO A 42 -10.63 10.68 -0.75
N GLY A 43 -10.72 11.79 -0.01
CA GLY A 43 -11.79 12.00 0.97
C GLY A 43 -11.57 11.34 2.34
N VAL A 44 -10.49 10.55 2.51
CA VAL A 44 -10.11 9.98 3.81
C VAL A 44 -9.19 10.93 4.56
N ARG A 45 -9.35 11.03 5.89
CA ARG A 45 -8.45 11.85 6.71
C ARG A 45 -7.04 11.25 6.75
N SER A 46 -6.02 12.11 6.71
CA SER A 46 -4.61 11.68 6.66
C SER A 46 -4.14 10.94 7.92
N ASP A 47 -4.82 11.13 9.04
CA ASP A 47 -4.58 10.45 10.33
C ASP A 47 -5.33 9.12 10.47
N MET A 48 -6.10 8.71 9.45
CA MET A 48 -6.76 7.41 9.46
C MET A 48 -5.73 6.29 9.30
N ARG A 49 -5.93 5.18 10.02
CA ARG A 49 -5.07 4.00 9.93
C ARG A 49 -5.48 3.13 8.73
N LEU A 50 -4.51 2.44 8.17
CA LEU A 50 -4.69 1.57 7.01
C LEU A 50 -5.64 0.40 7.31
N ASP A 51 -5.56 -0.19 8.49
CA ASP A 51 -6.47 -1.25 8.92
C ASP A 51 -7.93 -0.78 8.89
N THR A 52 -8.23 0.37 9.50
CA THR A 52 -9.55 0.99 9.48
C THR A 52 -10.02 1.33 8.06
N LEU A 53 -9.11 1.76 7.19
CA LEU A 53 -9.41 1.99 5.78
C LEU A 53 -9.81 0.70 5.07
N ARG A 54 -9.05 -0.39 5.27
CA ARG A 54 -9.36 -1.69 4.69
C ARG A 54 -10.71 -2.20 5.18
N GLU A 55 -10.99 -2.08 6.47
CA GLU A 55 -12.28 -2.46 7.05
C GLU A 55 -13.44 -1.67 6.45
N ARG A 56 -13.33 -0.34 6.33
CA ARG A 56 -14.34 0.50 5.67
C ARG A 56 -14.58 0.14 4.21
N MET A 57 -13.55 -0.25 3.49
CA MET A 57 -13.63 -0.62 2.08
C MET A 57 -14.04 -2.09 1.86
N GLY A 58 -14.31 -2.84 2.93
CA GLY A 58 -14.77 -4.24 2.85
C GLY A 58 -13.64 -5.26 2.76
N GLY A 59 -12.53 -5.02 3.45
CA GLY A 59 -11.37 -5.94 3.50
C GLY A 59 -10.44 -5.82 2.29
N THR A 60 -10.51 -4.71 1.55
CA THR A 60 -9.71 -4.49 0.34
C THR A 60 -8.22 -4.54 0.66
N SER A 61 -7.44 -5.28 -0.12
CA SER A 61 -5.99 -5.28 0.05
C SER A 61 -5.40 -3.95 -0.36
N LEU A 62 -4.30 -3.51 0.26
CA LEU A 62 -3.63 -2.26 -0.11
C LEU A 62 -3.24 -2.24 -1.61
N SER A 63 -2.90 -3.40 -2.18
CA SER A 63 -2.68 -3.57 -3.62
C SER A 63 -3.88 -3.22 -4.49
N GLN A 64 -5.08 -3.58 -4.04
CA GLN A 64 -6.33 -3.28 -4.73
C GLN A 64 -6.68 -1.80 -4.58
N ILE A 65 -6.44 -1.19 -3.40
CA ILE A 65 -6.65 0.25 -3.18
C ILE A 65 -5.77 1.09 -4.12
N VAL A 66 -4.50 0.69 -4.30
CA VAL A 66 -3.57 1.39 -5.19
C VAL A 66 -3.88 1.13 -6.67
N LYS A 67 -4.31 -0.08 -7.04
CA LYS A 67 -4.65 -0.43 -8.44
C LYS A 67 -6.00 0.12 -8.89
N SER A 68 -6.92 0.38 -7.98
CA SER A 68 -8.26 0.93 -8.27
C SER A 68 -8.24 2.44 -8.60
N LYS A 69 -7.12 2.94 -9.15
CA LYS A 69 -6.96 4.32 -9.61
C LYS A 69 -7.83 4.60 -10.83
#